data_AF-Q0UB45-F1
#
_entry.id   AF-Q0UB45-F1
#
_cell.length_a   1.000
_cell.length_b   1.000
_cell.length_c   1.000
_cell.angle_alpha   90.00
_cell.angle_beta   90.00
_cell.angle_gamma   90.00
#
_symmetry.space_group_name_H-M   'P 1'
#
loop_
_entity.id
_entity.type
_entity.pdbx_description
1 polymer ?
#
loop_
_entity_poly.entity_id
_entity_poly.type
_entity_poly.pdbx_seq_one_letter_code
_entity_poly.pdbx_strand_id
1 'polypeptide(L)' 'MIQDIMHGKAQLLDYDAICTFVFPHYLALAKFLYDKEGAALSGDHGNFMDGSQTKMKVGDKYVLIEDGQSVQ' A
#
# COMPACT_ATOMS: atom_id res chain seq x y z
N MET A 1 17.57 4.36 14.71
CA MET A 1 16.31 3.94 14.06
C MET A 1 15.19 4.93 14.42
N ILE A 2 14.09 5.00 13.65
CA ILE A 2 12.93 5.89 13.93
C ILE A 2 12.38 5.71 15.36
N GLN A 3 12.44 4.49 15.91
CA GLN A 3 12.05 4.21 17.29
C GLN A 3 12.90 4.98 18.32
N ASP A 4 14.20 5.16 18.07
CA ASP A 4 15.11 5.88 18.97
C ASP A 4 14.79 7.37 19.00
N ILE A 5 14.43 7.95 17.84
CA ILE A 5 13.99 9.34 17.70
C ILE A 5 12.70 9.58 18.52
N MET A 6 11.84 8.56 18.61
CA MET A 6 10.60 8.60 19.38
C MET A 6 10.74 8.05 20.81
N HIS A 7 11.97 7.98 21.35
CA HIS A 7 12.26 7.51 22.71
C HIS A 7 11.70 6.11 23.03
N GLY A 8 11.66 5.23 22.03
CA GLY A 8 11.14 3.86 22.17
C GLY A 8 9.63 3.78 22.38
N LYS A 9 8.88 4.89 22.27
CA LYS A 9 7.42 4.93 22.47
C LYS A 9 6.61 4.72 21.19
N ALA A 10 7.27 4.69 20.03
CA ALA A 10 6.61 4.46 18.76
C ALA A 10 6.11 3.02 18.67
N GLN A 11 4.78 2.82 18.68
CA GLN A 11 4.19 1.57 18.24
C GLN A 11 4.29 1.50 16.72
N LEU A 12 5.41 0.99 16.23
CA LEU A 12 5.56 0.72 14.81
C LEU A 12 4.75 -0.53 14.45
N LEU A 13 4.09 -0.48 13.30
CA LEU A 13 3.51 -1.68 12.72
C LEU A 13 4.64 -2.63 12.31
N ASP A 14 4.38 -3.92 12.42
CA ASP A 14 5.32 -4.99 12.06
C ASP A 14 5.37 -5.20 10.54
N TYR A 15 5.72 -4.13 9.82
CA TYR A 15 5.94 -4.14 8.37
C TYR A 15 7.22 -3.34 8.07
N ASP A 16 8.11 -3.93 7.26
CA ASP A 16 9.33 -3.25 6.80
C ASP A 16 9.01 -2.12 5.81
N ALA A 17 7.93 -2.27 5.03
CA ALA A 17 7.47 -1.28 4.06
C ALA A 17 5.96 -1.40 3.80
N ILE A 18 5.32 -0.29 3.44
CA ILE A 18 3.92 -0.24 3.01
C ILE A 18 3.83 0.55 1.70
N CYS A 19 3.20 -0.04 0.69
CA CYS A 19 2.87 0.62 -0.57
C CYS A 19 1.36 0.78 -0.70
N THR A 20 0.90 1.92 -1.22
CA THR A 20 -0.52 2.16 -1.49
C THR A 20 -0.70 2.55 -2.96
N PHE A 21 -1.54 1.80 -3.66
CA PHE A 21 -1.94 2.08 -5.04
C PHE A 21 -3.40 2.50 -5.06
N VAL A 22 -3.72 3.57 -5.78
CA VAL A 22 -5.09 4.08 -5.90
C VAL A 22 -5.54 3.91 -7.34
N PHE A 23 -6.69 3.25 -7.51
CA PHE A 23 -7.30 3.00 -8.81
C PHE A 23 -8.64 3.74 -8.90
N PRO A 24 -9.05 4.19 -10.10
CA PRO A 24 -10.31 4.91 -10.28
C PRO A 24 -11.54 4.03 -10.02
N HIS A 25 -11.42 2.72 -10.22
CA HIS A 25 -12.49 1.74 -9.96
C HIS A 25 -11.91 0.31 -9.92
N TYR A 26 -12.68 -0.63 -9.36
CA TYR A 26 -12.27 -2.04 -9.23
C TYR A 26 -11.88 -2.72 -10.54
N LEU A 27 -12.49 -2.35 -11.67
CA LEU A 27 -12.10 -2.90 -12.97
C LEU A 27 -10.66 -2.50 -13.38
N ALA A 28 -10.17 -1.33 -12.96
CA ALA A 28 -8.80 -0.90 -13.25
C ALA A 28 -7.81 -1.66 -12.37
N LEU A 29 -8.16 -1.91 -11.10
CA LEU A 29 -7.40 -2.81 -10.23
C LEU A 29 -7.33 -4.23 -10.81
N ALA A 30 -8.45 -4.79 -11.26
CA ALA A 30 -8.47 -6.12 -11.86
C ALA A 30 -7.57 -6.17 -13.09
N LYS A 31 -7.67 -5.19 -13.99
CA LYS A 31 -6.77 -5.08 -15.16
C LYS A 31 -5.31 -5.05 -14.73
N PHE A 32 -4.94 -4.25 -13.73
CA PHE A 32 -3.58 -4.18 -13.22
C PHE A 32 -3.07 -5.52 -12.68
N LEU A 33 -3.89 -6.26 -11.91
CA LEU A 33 -3.51 -7.57 -11.36
C LEU A 33 -3.34 -8.66 -12.43
N TYR A 34 -4.11 -8.57 -13.52
CA TYR A 34 -4.07 -9.53 -14.63
C TYR A 34 -3.24 -9.06 -15.83
N ASP A 35 -2.65 -7.86 -15.77
CA ASP A 35 -1.81 -7.33 -16.84
C ASP A 35 -0.52 -8.14 -16.91
N LYS A 36 -0.30 -8.79 -18.05
CA LYS A 36 0.86 -9.63 -18.30
C LYS A 36 2.16 -8.84 -18.30
N GLU A 37 2.11 -7.55 -18.63
CA GLU A 37 3.28 -6.66 -18.57
C GLU A 37 3.56 -6.20 -17.13
N GLY A 38 2.52 -5.95 -16.31
CA GLY A 38 2.67 -5.70 -14.88
C GLY A 38 3.24 -6.90 -14.12
N ALA A 39 2.85 -8.12 -14.51
CA ALA A 39 3.43 -9.36 -13.98
C ALA A 39 4.92 -9.53 -14.35
N ALA A 40 5.43 -8.84 -15.38
CA ALA A 40 6.84 -8.90 -15.78
C ALA A 40 7.77 -8.09 -14.83
N LEU A 41 7.24 -7.23 -13.96
CA LEU A 41 7.98 -6.62 -12.85
C LEU A 41 8.28 -7.61 -11.70
N SER A 42 7.82 -8.85 -11.81
CA SER A 42 8.02 -9.93 -10.81
C SER A 42 9.48 -10.30 -10.56
N GLY A 43 10.35 -10.18 -11.57
CA GLY A 43 11.77 -10.51 -11.43
C GLY A 43 12.50 -9.58 -10.46
N ASP A 44 12.10 -8.31 -10.44
CA ASP A 44 12.65 -7.30 -9.54
C ASP A 44 12.03 -7.43 -8.14
N HIS A 45 10.71 -7.66 -8.06
CA HIS A 45 10.01 -7.93 -6.80
C HIS A 45 10.62 -9.09 -6.00
N GLY A 46 11.06 -10.17 -6.65
CA GLY A 46 11.70 -11.30 -5.96
C GLY A 46 13.06 -10.98 -5.32
N ASN A 47 13.73 -9.90 -5.73
CA ASN A 47 15.04 -9.52 -5.17
C ASN A 47 14.93 -8.83 -3.81
N PHE A 48 13.77 -8.22 -3.50
CA PHE A 48 13.60 -7.40 -2.29
C PHE A 48 12.29 -7.63 -1.54
N MET A 49 11.35 -8.41 -2.09
CA MET A 49 10.11 -8.76 -1.40
C MET A 49 9.97 -10.28 -1.25
N ASP A 50 9.79 -10.73 -0.01
CA ASP A 50 9.36 -12.10 0.29
C ASP A 50 7.84 -12.19 0.14
N GLY A 51 7.41 -12.81 -0.96
CA GLY A 51 5.98 -12.98 -1.28
C GLY A 51 5.18 -13.73 -0.21
N SER A 52 5.83 -14.54 0.64
CA SER A 52 5.15 -15.23 1.75
C SER A 52 4.75 -14.30 2.90
N GLN A 53 5.45 -13.17 3.03
CA GLN A 53 5.22 -12.16 4.05
C GLN A 53 4.34 -11.01 3.56
N THR A 54 4.28 -10.79 2.24
CA THR A 54 3.44 -9.76 1.62
C THR A 54 1.96 -9.94 1.98
N LYS A 55 1.35 -8.87 2.50
CA LYS A 55 -0.10 -8.80 2.75
C LYS A 55 -0.74 -7.76 1.84
N MET A 56 -1.71 -8.17 1.02
CA MET A 56 -2.50 -7.26 0.19
C MET A 56 -3.85 -6.98 0.86
N LYS A 57 -4.20 -5.70 1.00
CA LYS A 57 -5.54 -5.24 1.39
C LYS A 57 -6.13 -4.42 0.27
N VAL A 58 -7.41 -4.63 0.00
CA VAL A 58 -8.18 -3.87 -0.98
C VAL A 58 -9.35 -3.24 -0.26
N GLY A 59 -9.57 -1.95 -0.50
CA GLY A 59 -10.68 -1.21 0.09
C GLY A 59 -10.87 0.13 -0.60
N ASP A 60 -12.02 0.73 -0.33
CA ASP A 60 -12.34 2.06 -0.83
C ASP A 60 -11.65 3.13 0.01
N LYS A 61 -11.16 4.17 -0.68
CA LYS A 61 -10.58 5.35 -0.05
C LYS A 61 -11.58 6.49 -0.20
N TYR A 62 -12.13 6.95 0.92
CA TYR A 62 -13.04 8.08 0.96
C TYR A 62 -12.33 9.31 1.55
N VAL A 63 -12.76 10.49 1.12
CA VAL A 63 -12.42 11.76 1.77
C VAL A 63 -13.74 12.32 2.30
N LEU A 64 -13.79 12.62 3.59
CA LEU A 64 -14.94 13.28 4.18
C LEU A 64 -14.90 14.75 3.81
N ILE A 65 -15.99 15.26 3.24
CA ILE A 65 -16.17 16.67 2.94
C ILE A 65 -17.28 17.20 3.83
N GLU A 66 -16.98 18.17 4.69
CA GLU A 66 -17.98 18.92 5.46
C GLU A 66 -17.84 20.40 5.11
N ASP A 67 -18.97 21.08 4.90
CA ASP A 67 -19.02 22.50 4.50
C ASP A 67 -18.11 22.87 3.30
N GLY A 68 -17.96 21.94 2.36
CA GLY A 68 -17.13 22.14 1.16
C GLY A 68 -15.62 22.05 1.40
N GLN A 69 -15.19 21.63 2.59
CA GLN A 69 -13.78 21.44 2.94
C GLN A 69 -13.49 19.98 3.27
N SER A 70 -12.30 19.50 2.91
CA SER A 70 -11.83 18.19 3.34
C SER A 70 -11.58 18.20 4.85
N VAL A 71 -12.25 17.30 5.57
CA VAL A 71 -12.05 17.12 7.00
C VAL A 71 -11.14 15.91 7.16
N GLN A 72 -9.88 16.16 7.52
CA GLN A 72 -8.87 15.13 7.75
C GLN A 72 -8.04 15.46 8.99
#